data_AF-A0A3C0QLS1-F1
#
_entry.id   AF-A0A3C0QLS1-F1
#
_cell.length_a   1.000
_cell.length_b   1.000
_cell.length_c   1.000
_cell.angle_alpha   90.00
_cell.angle_beta   90.00
_cell.angle_gamma   90.00
#
_symmetry.space_group_name_H-M   'P 1'
#
loop_
_entity.id
_entity.type
_entity.pdbx_description
1 polymer ?
#
loop_
_entity_poly.entity_id
_entity_poly.type
_entity_poly.pdbx_seq_one_letter_code
_entity_poly.pdbx_strand_id
1 'polypeptide(L)'
;KEYHLEFTAPTEKLCHDLCDILYSVGVHPNIIQRKYSFCAYLKTCDEIGDLLTFMGAQKCTLELIDIQIDKEVTNRVNRMNNCDMANIDKVISASEKQCKDIHEIMNHDGSLKEISPELRELAELRLENPHLSLQELGEMLHKPIGRSGVNHRFRRLSAIAENYRKENRK
;
A
#
# COMPACT_ATOMS: atom_id res chain seq x y z
N LYS A 1 11.71 -9.10 -15.51
CA LYS A 1 13.09 -9.50 -15.88
C LYS A 1 14.04 -8.84 -14.89
N GLU A 2 14.88 -9.63 -14.25
CA GLU A 2 15.90 -9.18 -13.30
C GLU A 2 17.12 -8.63 -14.03
N TYR A 3 17.87 -7.75 -13.39
CA TYR A 3 19.15 -7.27 -13.90
C TYR A 3 20.21 -8.36 -13.73
N HIS A 4 20.98 -8.62 -14.78
CA HIS A 4 22.01 -9.65 -14.77
C HIS A 4 23.06 -9.38 -15.85
N LEU A 5 24.31 -9.20 -15.43
CA LEU A 5 25.48 -9.17 -16.30
C LEU A 5 26.47 -10.20 -15.75
N GLU A 6 27.05 -11.03 -16.62
CA GLU A 6 28.05 -12.00 -16.22
C GLU A 6 29.20 -12.14 -17.22
N PHE A 7 30.39 -12.44 -16.70
CA PHE A 7 31.56 -12.87 -17.46
C PHE A 7 31.89 -14.30 -17.08
N THR A 8 32.05 -15.18 -18.07
CA THR A 8 32.43 -16.58 -17.85
C THR A 8 33.93 -16.77 -18.10
N ALA A 9 34.61 -17.41 -17.15
CA ALA A 9 36.02 -17.80 -17.21
C ALA A 9 36.16 -19.33 -17.11
N PRO A 10 37.11 -19.94 -17.83
CA PRO A 10 37.35 -21.39 -17.79
C PRO A 10 38.05 -21.85 -16.52
N THR A 11 38.72 -20.96 -15.78
CA THR A 11 39.44 -21.27 -14.55
C THR A 11 39.09 -20.29 -13.44
N GLU A 12 39.19 -20.75 -12.21
CA GLU A 12 38.95 -19.94 -11.01
C GLU A 12 39.91 -18.76 -10.95
N LYS A 13 41.19 -19.02 -11.21
CA LYS A 13 42.23 -17.98 -11.22
C LYS A 13 41.91 -16.83 -12.17
N LEU A 14 41.54 -17.12 -13.42
CA LEU A 14 41.20 -16.08 -14.38
C LEU A 14 39.96 -15.29 -13.96
N CYS A 15 39.00 -15.96 -13.31
CA CYS A 15 37.81 -15.31 -12.77
C CYS A 15 38.17 -14.33 -11.65
N HIS A 16 39.08 -14.71 -10.73
CA HIS A 16 39.57 -13.82 -9.69
C HIS A 16 40.40 -12.67 -10.25
N ASP A 17 41.31 -12.93 -11.18
CA ASP A 17 42.10 -11.88 -11.84
C ASP A 17 41.18 -10.84 -12.51
N LEU A 18 40.08 -11.27 -13.13
CA LEU A 18 39.05 -10.38 -13.68
C LEU A 18 38.33 -9.59 -12.58
N CYS A 19 37.98 -10.22 -11.46
CA CYS A 19 37.34 -9.54 -10.35
C CYS A 19 38.24 -8.44 -9.76
N ASP A 20 39.54 -8.67 -9.65
CA ASP A 20 40.50 -7.67 -9.16
C ASP A 20 40.53 -6.43 -10.09
N ILE A 21 40.43 -6.64 -11.40
CA ILE A 21 40.29 -5.53 -12.36
C ILE A 21 38.96 -4.80 -12.15
N LEU A 22 37.86 -5.52 -11.99
CA LEU A 22 36.54 -4.92 -11.76
C LEU A 22 36.49 -4.13 -10.44
N TYR A 23 37.14 -4.63 -9.38
CA TYR A 23 37.27 -3.90 -8.12
C TYR A 23 38.03 -2.59 -8.29
N SER A 24 39.09 -2.57 -9.11
CA SER A 24 39.87 -1.35 -9.36
C SER A 24 39.07 -0.22 -10.02
N VAL A 25 37.93 -0.54 -10.65
CA VAL A 25 37.01 0.42 -11.28
C VAL A 25 35.74 0.67 -10.45
N GLY A 26 35.69 0.17 -9.21
CA GLY A 26 34.60 0.41 -8.26
C GLY A 26 33.44 -0.59 -8.34
N VAL A 27 33.57 -1.66 -9.12
CA VAL A 27 32.51 -2.66 -9.35
C VAL A 27 32.83 -3.94 -8.59
N HIS A 28 31.85 -4.50 -7.87
CA HIS A 28 32.07 -5.61 -6.94
C HIS A 28 31.32 -6.88 -7.38
N PRO A 29 31.83 -7.64 -8.37
CA PRO A 29 31.16 -8.82 -8.87
C PRO A 29 31.15 -9.97 -7.85
N ASN A 30 30.04 -10.73 -7.85
CA ASN A 30 29.97 -12.01 -7.15
C ASN A 30 30.53 -13.12 -8.04
N ILE A 31 31.14 -14.16 -7.45
CA ILE A 31 31.64 -15.31 -8.19
C ILE A 31 30.72 -16.52 -7.97
N ILE A 32 30.42 -17.26 -9.03
CA ILE A 32 29.71 -18.55 -8.98
C ILE A 32 30.38 -19.58 -9.87
N GLN A 33 30.55 -20.81 -9.37
CA GLN A 33 31.03 -21.93 -10.17
C GLN A 33 29.87 -22.60 -10.91
N ARG A 34 30.01 -22.79 -12.23
CA ARG A 34 29.04 -23.49 -13.08
C ARG A 34 29.71 -24.64 -13.82
N LYS A 35 29.42 -25.87 -13.40
CA LYS A 35 29.96 -27.13 -13.94
C LYS A 35 31.50 -27.07 -14.08
N TYR A 36 31.99 -26.67 -15.25
CA TYR A 36 33.40 -26.62 -15.63
C TYR A 36 33.94 -25.19 -15.83
N SER A 37 33.22 -24.18 -15.33
CA SER A 37 33.54 -22.76 -15.51
C SER A 37 33.23 -21.95 -14.25
N PHE A 38 33.73 -20.72 -14.21
CA PHE A 38 33.51 -19.75 -13.15
C PHE A 38 32.88 -18.50 -13.76
N CYS A 39 31.94 -17.88 -13.07
CA CYS A 39 31.24 -16.69 -13.56
C CYS A 39 31.35 -15.55 -12.53
N ALA A 40 31.86 -14.41 -12.97
CA ALA A 40 31.78 -13.15 -12.23
C ALA A 40 30.49 -12.42 -12.67
N TYR A 41 29.61 -12.06 -11.75
CA TYR A 41 28.29 -11.53 -12.09
C TYR A 41 27.84 -10.35 -11.22
N LEU A 42 27.00 -9.50 -11.82
CA LEU A 42 26.37 -8.33 -11.21
C LEU A 42 24.85 -8.45 -11.31
N LYS A 43 24.15 -7.96 -10.29
CA LYS A 43 22.69 -8.07 -10.17
C LYS A 43 21.99 -6.72 -9.98
N THR A 44 22.75 -5.65 -9.76
CA THR A 44 22.17 -4.33 -9.56
C THR A 44 22.26 -3.52 -10.85
N CYS A 45 21.28 -2.64 -11.07
CA CYS A 45 21.26 -1.75 -12.23
C CYS A 45 22.46 -0.79 -12.20
N ASP A 46 22.76 -0.26 -11.01
CA ASP A 46 23.83 0.71 -10.77
C ASP A 46 25.20 0.14 -11.12
N GLU A 47 25.58 -1.03 -10.57
CA GLU A 47 26.89 -1.65 -10.85
C GLU A 47 27.05 -2.03 -12.33
N ILE A 48 25.95 -2.47 -12.98
CA ILE A 48 25.95 -2.78 -14.40
C ILE A 48 26.12 -1.50 -15.23
N GLY A 49 25.42 -0.43 -14.86
CA GLY A 49 25.50 0.87 -15.52
C GLY A 49 26.89 1.50 -15.40
N ASP A 50 27.49 1.44 -14.21
CA ASP A 50 28.85 1.93 -13.96
C ASP A 50 29.88 1.17 -14.81
N LEU A 51 29.77 -0.16 -14.85
CA LEU A 51 30.65 -1.00 -15.66
C LEU A 51 30.50 -0.70 -17.17
N LEU A 52 29.27 -0.60 -17.67
CA LEU A 52 29.01 -0.26 -19.07
C LEU A 52 29.57 1.12 -19.42
N THR A 53 29.45 2.09 -18.51
CA THR A 53 30.01 3.43 -18.69
C THR A 53 31.53 3.39 -18.75
N PHE A 54 32.17 2.65 -17.84
CA PHE A 54 33.62 2.44 -17.83
C PHE A 54 34.11 1.78 -19.14
N MET A 55 33.34 0.83 -19.68
CA MET A 55 33.63 0.15 -20.95
C MET A 55 33.34 1.03 -22.20
N GLY A 56 32.85 2.26 -22.03
CA GLY A 56 32.55 3.17 -23.12
C GLY A 56 31.20 2.91 -23.81
N ALA A 57 30.28 2.19 -23.15
CA ALA A 57 28.96 1.85 -23.66
C ALA A 57 27.87 2.77 -23.07
N GLN A 58 28.07 4.10 -23.12
CA GLN A 58 27.18 5.06 -22.43
C GLN A 58 25.73 5.00 -22.94
N LYS A 59 25.52 4.70 -24.23
CA LYS A 59 24.18 4.54 -24.79
C LYS A 59 23.42 3.39 -24.11
N CYS A 60 24.08 2.26 -23.89
CA CYS A 60 23.49 1.12 -23.19
C CYS A 60 23.17 1.47 -21.73
N THR A 61 24.03 2.25 -21.07
CA THR A 61 23.77 2.75 -19.71
C THR A 61 22.51 3.63 -19.66
N LEU A 62 22.34 4.55 -20.60
CA LEU A 62 21.14 5.41 -20.66
C LEU A 62 19.88 4.58 -20.86
N GLU A 63 19.89 3.64 -21.81
CA GLU A 63 18.75 2.73 -22.05
C GLU A 63 18.42 1.88 -20.80
N LEU A 64 19.45 1.46 -20.04
CA LEU A 64 19.28 0.72 -18.81
C LEU A 64 18.63 1.58 -17.70
N ILE A 65 19.09 2.82 -17.56
CA ILE A 65 18.55 3.79 -16.58
C ILE A 65 17.10 4.14 -16.91
N ASP A 66 16.75 4.35 -18.18
CA ASP A 66 15.37 4.63 -18.60
C ASP A 66 14.42 3.50 -18.17
N ILE A 67 14.83 2.25 -18.39
CA ILE A 67 14.07 1.06 -17.94
C ILE A 67 13.94 1.01 -16.41
N GLN A 68 14.97 1.42 -15.66
CA GLN A 68 14.91 1.48 -14.20
C GLN A 68 13.92 2.53 -13.73
N ILE A 69 13.98 3.74 -14.28
CA ILE A 69 13.08 4.85 -13.95
C ILE A 69 11.63 4.45 -14.21
N ASP A 70 11.33 3.87 -15.38
CA ASP A 70 9.96 3.44 -15.72
C ASP A 70 9.41 2.40 -14.74
N LYS A 71 10.24 1.43 -14.34
CA LYS A 71 9.87 0.44 -13.32
C LYS A 71 9.63 1.08 -11.96
N GLU A 72 10.49 2.00 -11.54
CA GLU A 72 10.36 2.68 -10.26
C GLU A 72 9.08 3.53 -10.19
N VAL A 73 8.79 4.28 -11.26
CA VAL A 73 7.55 5.06 -11.41
C VAL A 73 6.33 4.14 -11.36
N THR A 74 6.33 3.07 -12.15
CA THR A 74 5.23 2.10 -12.19
C THR A 74 5.01 1.46 -10.81
N ASN A 75 6.08 1.02 -10.14
CA ASN A 75 5.99 0.42 -8.81
C ASN A 75 5.49 1.41 -7.76
N ARG A 76 5.91 2.68 -7.84
CA ARG A 76 5.42 3.74 -6.95
C ARG A 76 3.92 3.98 -7.15
N VAL A 77 3.46 4.08 -8.40
CA VAL A 77 2.04 4.24 -8.74
C VAL A 77 1.23 3.05 -8.24
N ASN A 78 1.70 1.82 -8.47
CA ASN A 78 1.02 0.62 -8.00
C ASN A 78 0.90 0.57 -6.47
N ARG A 79 1.96 0.94 -5.74
CA ARG A 79 1.90 1.04 -4.27
C ARG A 79 0.90 2.08 -3.81
N MET A 80 0.89 3.26 -4.44
CA MET A 80 -0.06 4.33 -4.11
C MET A 80 -1.51 3.89 -4.35
N ASN A 81 -1.81 3.33 -5.52
CA ASN A 81 -3.13 2.81 -5.84
C ASN A 81 -3.57 1.71 -4.87
N ASN A 82 -2.67 0.78 -4.50
CA ASN A 82 -2.99 -0.25 -3.51
C ASN A 82 -3.32 0.34 -2.14
N CYS A 83 -2.59 1.38 -1.71
CA CYS A 83 -2.89 2.09 -0.46
C CYS A 83 -4.25 2.78 -0.52
N ASP A 84 -4.58 3.44 -1.64
CA ASP A 84 -5.85 4.13 -1.82
C ASP A 84 -7.02 3.16 -1.84
N MET A 85 -6.91 2.04 -2.56
CA MET A 85 -7.92 0.98 -2.56
C MET A 85 -8.11 0.39 -1.16
N ALA A 86 -7.03 0.05 -0.46
CA ALA A 86 -7.14 -0.49 0.90
C ALA A 86 -7.74 0.52 1.90
N ASN A 87 -7.54 1.82 1.68
CA ASN A 87 -8.17 2.86 2.48
C ASN A 87 -9.67 2.99 2.15
N ILE A 88 -10.05 2.92 0.88
CA ILE A 88 -11.46 2.91 0.44
C ILE A 88 -12.20 1.70 1.00
N ASP A 89 -11.64 0.50 0.91
CA ASP A 89 -12.25 -0.73 1.45
C ASP A 89 -12.52 -0.63 2.96
N LYS A 90 -11.59 -0.03 3.72
CA LYS A 90 -11.78 0.22 5.16
C LYS A 90 -12.91 1.21 5.42
N VAL A 91 -13.03 2.26 4.60
CA VAL A 91 -14.12 3.25 4.73
C VAL A 91 -15.47 2.62 4.40
N ILE A 92 -15.56 1.84 3.33
CA ILE A 92 -16.77 1.10 2.94
C ILE A 92 -17.17 0.14 4.05
N SER A 93 -16.24 -0.70 4.52
CA SER A 93 -16.49 -1.66 5.60
C SER A 93 -16.98 -0.98 6.89
N ALA A 94 -16.40 0.18 7.23
CA ALA A 94 -16.82 0.95 8.39
C ALA A 94 -18.22 1.55 8.21
N SER A 95 -18.54 2.06 7.01
CA SER A 95 -19.86 2.58 6.67
C SER A 95 -20.93 1.48 6.74
N GLU A 96 -20.67 0.32 6.15
CA GLU A 96 -21.56 -0.84 6.23
C GLU A 96 -21.84 -1.27 7.67
N LYS A 97 -20.79 -1.31 8.52
CA LYS A 97 -20.96 -1.62 9.95
C LYS A 97 -21.84 -0.58 10.64
N GLN A 98 -21.62 0.71 10.38
CA GLN A 98 -22.42 1.79 10.95
C GLN A 98 -23.88 1.68 10.53
N CYS A 99 -24.16 1.43 9.26
CA CYS A 99 -25.52 1.19 8.78
C CYS A 99 -26.14 -0.01 9.48
N LYS A 100 -25.43 -1.15 9.62
CA LYS A 100 -25.94 -2.33 10.33
C LYS A 100 -26.26 -2.04 11.80
N ASP A 101 -25.40 -1.29 12.49
CA ASP A 101 -25.63 -0.87 13.88
C ASP A 101 -26.88 0.03 13.99
N ILE A 102 -27.08 0.96 13.05
CA ILE A 102 -28.27 1.82 13.02
C ILE A 102 -29.55 1.01 12.77
N HIS A 103 -29.53 0.07 11.82
CA HIS A 103 -30.70 -0.79 11.55
C HIS A 103 -31.06 -1.67 12.76
N GLU A 104 -30.07 -2.17 13.51
CA GLU A 104 -30.32 -2.91 14.75
C GLU A 104 -31.10 -2.07 15.76
N ILE A 105 -30.67 -0.82 15.97
CA ILE A 105 -31.36 0.14 16.86
C ILE A 105 -32.80 0.37 16.39
N MET A 106 -32.99 0.61 15.10
CA MET A 106 -34.33 0.81 14.52
C MET A 106 -35.26 -0.39 14.72
N ASN A 107 -34.72 -1.61 14.58
CA ASN A 107 -35.51 -2.83 14.74
C ASN A 107 -35.92 -3.07 16.19
N HIS A 108 -35.04 -2.73 17.14
CA HIS A 108 -35.30 -2.90 18.57
C HIS A 108 -36.31 -1.87 19.08
N ASP A 109 -36.09 -0.59 18.78
CA ASP A 109 -36.89 0.53 19.32
C ASP A 109 -38.11 0.87 18.44
N GLY A 110 -38.29 0.15 17.32
CA GLY A 110 -39.27 0.43 16.27
C GLY A 110 -39.04 1.74 15.50
N SER A 111 -38.05 2.56 15.91
CA SER A 111 -37.64 3.83 15.32
C SER A 111 -36.31 4.30 15.93
N LEU A 112 -35.79 5.48 15.57
CA LEU A 112 -34.63 6.09 16.25
C LEU A 112 -35.03 7.03 17.41
N LYS A 113 -36.23 6.88 17.97
CA LYS A 113 -36.79 7.87 18.92
C LYS A 113 -36.20 7.81 20.34
N GLU A 114 -35.68 6.65 20.75
CA GLU A 114 -35.15 6.47 22.11
C GLU A 114 -33.71 6.98 22.27
N ILE A 115 -32.98 7.18 21.16
CA ILE A 115 -31.65 7.80 21.17
C ILE A 115 -31.73 9.33 21.16
N SER A 116 -30.69 9.97 21.68
CA SER A 116 -30.59 11.44 21.73
C SER A 116 -30.69 12.07 20.34
N PRO A 117 -31.28 13.27 20.19
CA PRO A 117 -31.48 13.94 18.90
C PRO A 117 -30.20 14.04 18.05
N GLU A 118 -29.06 14.34 18.69
CA GLU A 118 -27.75 14.43 18.04
C GLU A 118 -27.25 13.12 17.40
N LEU A 119 -27.67 11.97 17.95
CA LEU A 119 -27.32 10.65 17.42
C LEU A 119 -28.30 10.22 16.34
N ARG A 120 -29.58 10.60 16.48
CA ARG A 120 -30.62 10.36 15.49
C ARG A 120 -30.29 11.06 14.18
N GLU A 121 -30.00 12.35 14.25
CA GLU A 121 -29.64 13.16 13.08
C GLU A 121 -28.45 12.54 12.31
N LEU A 122 -27.40 12.12 13.02
CA LEU A 122 -26.26 11.47 12.39
C LEU A 122 -26.60 10.10 11.80
N ALA A 123 -27.45 9.32 12.48
CA ALA A 123 -27.88 8.01 12.00
C ALA A 123 -28.70 8.13 10.71
N GLU A 124 -29.64 9.06 10.65
CA GLU A 124 -30.44 9.37 9.46
C GLU A 124 -29.54 9.81 8.31
N LEU A 125 -28.64 10.78 8.54
CA LEU A 125 -27.70 11.24 7.51
C LEU A 125 -26.82 10.11 6.96
N ARG A 126 -26.38 9.17 7.80
CA ARG A 126 -25.57 8.04 7.36
C ARG A 126 -26.34 7.04 6.51
N LEU A 127 -27.61 6.78 6.84
CA LEU A 127 -28.47 5.91 6.05
C LEU A 127 -28.79 6.52 4.69
N GLU A 128 -29.04 7.82 4.64
CA GLU A 128 -29.27 8.56 3.39
C GLU A 128 -28.00 8.67 2.54
N ASN A 129 -26.84 8.79 3.19
CA ASN A 129 -25.57 9.07 2.53
C ASN A 129 -24.46 8.06 2.94
N PRO A 130 -24.59 6.78 2.58
CA PRO A 130 -23.65 5.73 2.99
C PRO A 130 -22.25 5.89 2.36
N HIS A 131 -22.15 6.61 1.25
CA HIS A 131 -20.91 6.85 0.50
C HIS A 131 -20.09 8.03 1.04
N LEU A 132 -20.69 8.91 1.85
CA LEU A 132 -19.99 10.08 2.38
C LEU A 132 -18.98 9.73 3.46
N SER A 133 -17.90 10.50 3.51
CA SER A 133 -16.91 10.42 4.57
C SER A 133 -17.48 10.91 5.91
N LEU A 134 -16.80 10.56 7.01
CA LEU A 134 -17.15 11.06 8.34
C LEU A 134 -17.04 12.59 8.45
N GLN A 135 -16.21 13.23 7.62
CA GLN A 135 -16.07 14.67 7.63
C GLN A 135 -17.27 15.33 6.95
N GLU A 136 -17.63 14.89 5.75
CA GLU A 136 -18.78 15.40 5.00
C GLU A 136 -20.08 15.23 5.80
N LEU A 137 -20.28 14.06 6.43
CA LEU A 137 -21.41 13.85 7.33
C LEU A 137 -21.43 14.85 8.49
N GLY A 138 -20.25 15.19 9.03
CA GLY A 138 -20.13 16.14 10.13
C GLY A 138 -20.43 17.57 9.73
N GLU A 139 -20.15 17.93 8.49
CA GLU A 139 -20.44 19.24 7.90
C GLU A 139 -21.93 19.40 7.56
N MET A 140 -22.63 18.30 7.26
CA MET A 140 -24.07 18.27 6.98
C MET A 140 -24.95 18.34 8.24
N LEU A 141 -24.38 18.15 9.43
CA LEU A 141 -25.13 18.28 10.68
C LEU A 141 -25.56 19.73 10.93
N HIS A 142 -26.73 19.91 11.53
CA HIS A 142 -27.24 21.22 11.93
C HIS A 142 -26.25 22.01 12.79
N LYS A 143 -25.57 21.31 13.70
CA LYS A 143 -24.38 21.82 14.39
C LYS A 143 -23.15 21.07 13.87
N PRO A 144 -22.36 21.69 12.98
CA PRO A 144 -21.22 21.02 12.37
C PRO A 144 -20.19 20.56 13.40
N ILE A 145 -19.65 19.35 13.21
CA ILE A 145 -18.57 18.81 14.03
C ILE A 145 -17.51 18.18 13.14
N GLY A 146 -16.25 18.20 13.59
CA GLY A 146 -15.17 17.56 12.86
C GLY A 146 -15.26 16.03 12.87
N ARG A 147 -14.50 15.39 11.97
CA ARG A 147 -14.38 13.92 11.81
C ARG A 147 -14.33 13.14 13.12
N SER A 148 -13.53 13.60 14.09
CA SER A 148 -13.37 12.93 15.40
C SER A 148 -14.66 12.94 16.21
N GLY A 149 -15.43 14.03 16.17
CA GLY A 149 -16.73 14.14 16.83
C GLY A 149 -17.77 13.19 16.23
N VAL A 150 -17.82 13.12 14.90
CA VAL A 150 -18.68 12.17 14.18
C VAL A 150 -18.33 10.73 14.54
N ASN A 151 -17.03 10.38 14.52
CA ASN A 151 -16.57 9.05 14.90
C ASN A 151 -16.96 8.68 16.34
N HIS A 152 -16.87 9.63 17.28
CA HIS A 152 -17.30 9.41 18.66
C HIS A 152 -18.81 9.11 18.75
N ARG A 153 -19.63 9.83 17.98
CA ARG A 153 -21.08 9.56 17.91
C ARG A 153 -21.38 8.19 17.32
N PHE A 154 -20.70 7.76 16.25
CA PHE A 154 -20.85 6.39 15.72
C PHE A 154 -20.41 5.30 16.70
N ARG A 155 -19.37 5.53 17.51
CA ARG A 155 -19.00 4.60 18.58
C ARG A 155 -20.11 4.43 19.61
N ARG A 156 -20.80 5.52 19.96
CA ARG A 156 -21.98 5.47 20.86
C ARG A 156 -23.12 4.68 20.23
N LEU A 157 -23.46 4.94 18.97
CA LEU A 157 -24.46 4.15 18.23
C LEU A 157 -24.10 2.67 18.21
N SER A 158 -22.85 2.34 17.90
CA SER A 158 -22.36 0.95 17.89
C SER A 158 -22.49 0.28 19.26
N ALA A 159 -22.23 1.00 20.36
CA ALA A 159 -22.40 0.48 21.71
C ALA A 159 -23.87 0.22 22.07
N ILE A 160 -24.79 1.09 21.63
CA ILE A 160 -26.24 0.90 21.82
C ILE A 160 -26.71 -0.35 21.07
N ALA A 161 -26.36 -0.46 19.77
CA ALA A 161 -26.69 -1.62 18.95
C ALA A 161 -26.16 -2.93 19.55
N GLU A 162 -24.95 -2.91 20.11
CA GLU A 162 -24.35 -4.07 20.75
C GLU A 162 -25.07 -4.49 22.04
N ASN A 163 -25.62 -3.54 22.81
CA ASN A 163 -26.43 -3.87 23.98
C ASN A 163 -27.74 -4.56 23.56
N TYR A 164 -28.44 -4.04 22.55
CA TYR A 164 -29.67 -4.64 22.03
C TYR A 164 -29.46 -6.05 21.47
N ARG A 165 -28.35 -6.28 20.74
CA ARG A 165 -27.98 -7.64 20.29
C ARG A 165 -27.80 -8.64 21.43
N LYS A 166 -27.31 -8.18 22.59
CA LYS A 166 -27.12 -9.05 23.77
C LYS A 166 -28.43 -9.34 24.48
N GLU A 167 -29.35 -8.38 24.50
CA GLU A 167 -30.69 -8.55 25.06
C GLU A 167 -31.51 -9.54 24.22
N ASN A 168 -31.48 -9.42 22.90
CA ASN A 168 -32.16 -10.35 21.98
C ASN A 168 -31.61 -11.79 21.97
N ARG A 169 -30.42 -12.03 22.56
CA ARG A 169 -29.79 -13.35 22.67
C ARG A 169 -30.07 -14.06 24.00
N LYS A 170 -30.69 -13.39 24.96
CA LYS A 170 -31.11 -13.97 26.25
C LYS A 170 -32.54 -14.49 26.15
#